data_AF-A0A7C5Y4B9-F1
#
_entry.id   AF-A0A7C5Y4B9-F1
#
_cell.length_a   1.000
_cell.length_b   1.000
_cell.length_c   1.000
_cell.angle_alpha   90.00
_cell.angle_beta   90.00
_cell.angle_gamma   90.00
#
_symmetry.space_group_name_H-M   'P 1'
#
loop_
_entity.id
_entity.type
_entity.pdbx_description
1 polymer ?
#
loop_
_entity_poly.entity_id
_entity_poly.type
_entity_poly.pdbx_seq_one_letter_code
_entity_poly.pdbx_strand_id
1 'polypeptide(L)'
;MRLFKLGLVLVFTGVVLTIVAALLPLLLVSPETSSVSVTGGGCIVVFFIPICFGVGEQAQLALLLAVILTLVLVVVLIVFNTWILKTLRKYTSTTPV
;
A
#
# COMPACT_ATOMS: atom_id res chain seq x y z
N MET A 1 0.24 21.83 -15.82
CA MET A 1 1.48 21.12 -15.39
C MET A 1 1.47 20.60 -13.94
N ARG A 2 0.77 21.22 -12.97
CA ARG A 2 0.80 20.77 -11.56
C ARG A 2 0.21 19.37 -11.32
N LEU A 3 -0.87 19.03 -12.04
CA LEU A 3 -1.48 17.70 -12.05
C LEU A 3 -0.51 16.60 -12.50
N PHE A 4 0.28 16.87 -13.54
CA PHE A 4 1.27 15.93 -14.05
C PHE A 4 2.40 15.67 -13.05
N LYS A 5 2.87 16.71 -12.35
CA LYS A 5 3.86 16.56 -11.28
C LYS A 5 3.31 15.74 -10.10
N LEU A 6 2.05 15.96 -9.72
CA LEU A 6 1.39 15.18 -8.65
C LEU A 6 1.24 13.71 -9.03
N GLY A 7 0.82 13.41 -10.26
CA GLY A 7 0.74 12.03 -10.76
C GLY A 7 2.11 11.35 -10.81
N LEU A 8 3.13 12.04 -11.31
CA LEU A 8 4.49 11.50 -11.41
C LEU A 8 5.10 11.23 -10.03
N VAL A 9 4.86 12.11 -9.05
CA VAL A 9 5.25 11.87 -7.65
C VAL A 9 4.54 10.63 -7.10
N LEU A 10 3.24 10.45 -7.34
CA LEU A 10 2.51 9.28 -6.84
C LEU A 10 3.07 7.96 -7.38
N VAL A 11 3.31 7.90 -8.69
CA VAL A 11 3.85 6.70 -9.33
C VAL A 11 5.24 6.41 -8.76
N PHE A 12 6.09 7.42 -8.64
CA PHE A 12 7.44 7.26 -8.11
C PHE A 12 7.42 6.78 -6.65
N THR A 13 6.59 7.37 -5.80
CA THR A 13 6.43 6.95 -4.41
C THR A 13 5.91 5.51 -4.31
N GLY A 14 4.94 5.12 -5.15
CA GLY A 14 4.45 3.75 -5.20
C GLY A 14 5.53 2.74 -5.57
N VAL A 15 6.33 3.04 -6.60
CA VAL A 15 7.44 2.17 -7.02
C VAL A 15 8.47 2.01 -5.90
N VAL A 16 8.90 3.11 -5.28
CA VAL A 16 9.84 3.06 -4.15
C VAL A 16 9.27 2.22 -3.01
N LEU A 17 7.99 2.38 -2.68
CA LEU A 17 7.33 1.62 -1.62
C LEU A 17 7.34 0.10 -1.90
N THR A 18 7.07 -0.30 -3.15
CA THR A 18 7.09 -1.73 -3.54
C THR A 18 8.48 -2.35 -3.43
N ILE A 19 9.52 -1.59 -3.81
CA ILE A 19 10.91 -2.04 -3.70
C ILE A 19 11.28 -2.22 -2.23
N VAL A 20 10.98 -1.22 -1.38
CA VAL A 20 11.26 -1.30 0.06
C VAL A 20 10.52 -2.48 0.71
N ALA A 21 9.25 -2.68 0.36
CA ALA A 21 8.46 -3.81 0.86
C ALA A 21 9.05 -5.17 0.44
N ALA A 22 9.57 -5.30 -0.78
CA ALA A 22 10.22 -6.52 -1.26
C ALA A 22 11.57 -6.79 -0.57
N LEU A 23 12.29 -5.73 -0.17
CA LEU A 23 13.58 -5.84 0.52
C LEU A 23 13.45 -6.03 2.04
N LEU A 24 12.32 -5.65 2.63
CA LEU A 24 12.08 -5.74 4.09
C LEU A 24 12.31 -7.15 4.67
N PRO A 25 11.82 -8.24 4.06
CA PRO A 25 12.04 -9.59 4.57
C PRO A 25 13.51 -9.98 4.61
N LEU A 26 14.30 -9.52 3.64
CA LEU A 26 15.74 -9.82 3.57
C LEU A 26 16.53 -9.16 4.71
N LEU A 27 16.03 -8.06 5.26
CA LEU A 27 16.64 -7.36 6.40
C LEU A 27 16.15 -7.87 7.76
N LEU A 28 14.99 -8.54 7.81
CA LEU A 28 14.34 -8.97 9.05
C LEU A 28 14.58 -10.45 9.40
N VAL A 29 15.07 -11.27 8.45
CA VAL A 29 15.42 -12.67 8.72
C VAL A 29 16.78 -12.73 9.41
N SER A 30 16.78 -12.87 10.74
CA SER A 30 17.98 -13.19 11.52
C SER A 30 18.39 -14.66 11.28
N PRO A 31 19.67 -14.95 10.98
CA PRO A 31 20.15 -16.29 10.63
C PRO A 31 20.28 -17.28 11.82
N GLU A 32 19.89 -16.89 13.03
CA GLU A 32 20.35 -17.55 14.27
C GLU A 32 19.45 -18.69 14.80
N THR A 33 18.47 -19.21 14.05
CA THR A 33 17.63 -20.32 14.57
C THR A 33 17.42 -21.44 13.55
N SER A 34 17.89 -22.64 13.91
CA SER A 34 17.96 -23.87 13.11
C SER A 34 16.60 -24.53 12.82
N SER A 35 15.50 -23.78 12.89
CA SER A 35 14.14 -24.20 12.59
C SER A 35 13.39 -23.01 12.00
N VAL A 36 13.71 -22.67 10.75
CA VAL A 36 13.10 -21.53 10.06
C VAL A 36 11.67 -21.89 9.66
N SER A 37 10.70 -21.62 10.54
CA SER A 37 9.28 -21.64 10.15
C SER A 37 8.98 -20.37 9.36
N VAL A 38 9.03 -20.48 8.04
CA VAL A 38 8.70 -19.38 7.13
C VAL A 38 7.20 -19.10 7.23
N THR A 39 6.84 -18.00 7.88
CA THR A 39 5.50 -17.44 7.81
C THR A 39 5.48 -16.40 6.69
N GLY A 40 4.62 -16.61 5.70
CA GLY A 40 4.46 -15.73 4.55
C GLY A 40 3.00 -15.40 4.32
N GLY A 41 2.72 -14.27 3.69
CA GLY A 41 1.36 -13.90 3.35
C GLY A 41 1.35 -12.80 2.31
N GLY A 42 0.24 -12.70 1.58
CA GLY A 42 0.05 -11.72 0.52
C GLY A 42 -1.43 -11.43 0.30
N CYS A 43 -1.73 -10.22 -0.17
CA CYS A 43 -3.09 -9.85 -0.56
C CYS A 43 -3.15 -9.62 -2.07
N ILE A 44 -4.18 -10.18 -2.70
CA ILE A 44 -4.50 -9.96 -4.11
C ILE A 44 -5.77 -9.12 -4.14
N VAL A 45 -5.76 -8.02 -4.89
CA VAL A 45 -6.95 -7.19 -5.08
C VAL A 45 -7.76 -7.75 -6.24
N VAL A 46 -8.91 -8.36 -5.95
CA VAL A 46 -9.84 -8.82 -6.96
C VAL A 46 -10.97 -7.81 -7.08
N PHE A 47 -10.99 -7.09 -8.19
CA PHE A 47 -11.98 -6.05 -8.51
C PHE A 47 -11.95 -4.85 -7.54
N PHE A 48 -12.58 -4.98 -6.37
CA PHE A 48 -12.59 -3.99 -5.29
C PHE A 48 -12.34 -4.60 -3.90
N ILE A 49 -12.19 -5.93 -3.82
CA ILE A 49 -12.08 -6.65 -2.55
C ILE A 49 -10.64 -7.17 -2.42
N PRO A 50 -9.87 -6.70 -1.41
CA PRO A 50 -8.57 -7.29 -1.12
C PRO A 50 -8.77 -8.66 -0.47
N ILE A 51 -8.26 -9.71 -1.13
CA ILE A 51 -8.26 -11.08 -0.60
C ILE A 51 -6.86 -11.37 -0.10
N CYS A 52 -6.71 -11.50 1.22
CA CYS A 52 -5.44 -11.80 1.87
C CYS A 52 -5.31 -13.29 2.17
N PHE A 53 -4.14 -13.86 1.88
CA PHE A 53 -3.78 -15.23 2.16
C PHE A 53 -2.52 -15.25 3.04
N GLY A 54 -2.48 -16.18 3.99
CA GLY A 54 -1.33 -16.39 4.88
C GLY A 54 -1.01 -17.88 4.96
N VAL A 55 0.29 -18.20 5.00
CA VAL A 55 0.84 -19.54 5.15
C VAL A 55 1.88 -19.54 6.28
N GLY A 56 1.96 -20.64 7.03
CA GLY A 56 2.89 -20.79 8.16
C GLY A 56 2.22 -20.81 9.54
N GLU A 57 2.99 -21.10 10.58
CA GLU A 57 2.50 -21.26 11.95
C GLU A 57 1.83 -19.99 12.50
N GLN A 58 2.28 -18.81 12.06
CA GLN A 58 1.72 -17.53 12.48
C GLN A 58 0.83 -16.89 11.39
N ALA A 59 0.28 -17.71 10.48
CA ALA A 59 -0.53 -17.25 9.35
C ALA A 59 -1.70 -16.37 9.79
N GLN A 60 -2.35 -16.67 10.92
CA GLN A 60 -3.46 -15.86 11.45
C GLN A 60 -3.01 -14.44 11.81
N LEU A 61 -1.85 -14.29 12.44
CA LEU A 61 -1.30 -13.00 12.83
C LEU A 61 -0.90 -12.20 11.58
N ALA A 62 -0.25 -12.86 10.62
CA ALA A 62 0.14 -12.26 9.35
C ALA A 62 -1.08 -11.81 8.53
N LEU A 63 -2.15 -12.61 8.51
CA LEU A 63 -3.42 -12.26 7.87
C LEU A 63 -4.06 -11.03 8.53
N LEU A 64 -4.10 -10.99 9.86
CA LEU A 64 -4.65 -9.85 10.60
C LEU A 64 -3.88 -8.55 10.27
N LEU A 65 -2.56 -8.62 10.30
CA LEU A 65 -1.67 -7.52 9.93
C LEU A 65 -1.91 -7.07 8.49
N ALA A 66 -2.00 -8.02 7.55
CA ALA A 66 -2.22 -7.72 6.14
C ALA A 66 -3.58 -7.02 5.91
N VAL A 67 -4.64 -7.51 6.55
CA VAL A 67 -5.98 -6.90 6.48
C VAL A 67 -5.97 -5.47 7.04
N ILE A 68 -5.37 -5.27 8.23
CA ILE A 68 -5.24 -3.93 8.84
C ILE A 68 -4.48 -2.99 7.90
N LEU A 69 -3.35 -3.45 7.33
CA LEU A 69 -2.54 -2.65 6.42
C LEU A 69 -3.31 -2.27 5.16
N THR A 70 -4.05 -3.21 4.56
CA THR A 70 -4.91 -2.91 3.41
C THR A 70 -6.01 -1.90 3.76
N LEU A 71 -6.60 -2.00 4.95
CA LEU A 71 -7.66 -1.10 5.38
C LEU A 71 -7.12 0.33 5.57
N VAL A 72 -5.95 0.46 6.20
CA VAL A 72 -5.22 1.73 6.32
C VAL A 72 -4.90 2.30 4.94
N LEU A 73 -4.39 1.48 4.02
CA LEU A 73 -4.07 1.91 2.66
C LEU A 73 -5.31 2.45 1.93
N VAL A 74 -6.45 1.76 2.03
CA VAL A 74 -7.72 2.21 1.44
C VAL A 74 -8.16 3.54 2.01
N VAL A 75 -8.10 3.72 3.34
CA VAL A 75 -8.43 5.00 3.99
C VAL A 75 -7.52 6.13 3.49
N VAL A 76 -6.21 5.88 3.44
CA VAL A 76 -5.24 6.85 2.93
C VAL A 76 -5.55 7.23 1.48
N LEU A 77 -5.85 6.25 0.61
CA LEU A 77 -6.22 6.50 -0.78
C LEU A 77 -7.51 7.32 -0.92
N ILE A 78 -8.53 7.05 -0.09
CA ILE A 78 -9.78 7.82 -0.09
C ILE A 78 -9.54 9.26 0.36
N VAL A 79 -8.81 9.45 1.46
CA VAL A 79 -8.46 10.79 1.95
C VAL A 79 -7.64 11.53 0.90
N PHE A 80 -6.67 10.87 0.29
CA PHE A 80 -5.82 11.45 -0.73
C PHE A 80 -6.61 11.84 -2.00
N ASN A 81 -7.51 10.96 -2.46
CA ASN A 81 -8.37 11.21 -3.61
C ASN A 81 -9.35 12.37 -3.34
N THR A 82 -10.01 12.38 -2.18
CA THR A 82 -10.91 13.49 -1.80
C THR A 82 -10.17 14.82 -1.64
N TRP A 83 -8.93 14.80 -1.14
CA TRP A 83 -8.10 15.99 -1.02
C TRP A 83 -7.66 16.54 -2.38
N ILE A 84 -7.30 15.65 -3.31
CA ILE A 84 -7.05 16.01 -4.71
C ILE A 84 -8.31 16.56 -5.37
N LEU A 85 -9.45 15.88 -5.28
CA LEU A 85 -10.70 16.35 -5.90
C LEU A 85 -11.13 17.71 -5.36
N LYS A 86 -10.97 17.95 -4.05
CA LYS A 86 -11.20 19.29 -3.45
C LYS A 86 -10.23 20.33 -3.99
N THR A 87 -8.96 19.99 -4.11
CA THR A 87 -7.94 20.88 -4.68
C THR A 87 -8.29 21.22 -6.13
N LEU A 88 -8.64 20.23 -6.95
CA LEU A 88 -9.01 20.41 -8.35
C LEU A 88 -10.30 21.21 -8.54
N ARG A 89 -11.31 20.98 -7.69
CA ARG A 89 -12.55 21.77 -7.68
C ARG A 89 -12.25 23.25 -7.38
N LYS A 90 -11.33 23.51 -6.44
CA LYS A 90 -10.91 24.88 -6.10
C LYS A 90 -10.14 25.57 -7.23
N TYR A 91 -9.33 24.83 -7.99
CA TYR A 91 -8.65 25.35 -9.19
C TYR A 91 -9.59 25.56 -10.38
N THR A 92 -10.64 24.75 -10.51
CA THR A 92 -11.63 24.90 -11.62
C THR A 92 -12.52 26.13 -11.41
N SER A 93 -12.85 26.48 -10.17
CA SER A 93 -13.71 27.63 -9.86
C SER A 93 -13.06 29.00 -10.09
N THR A 94 -11.73 29.06 -10.29
CA THR A 94 -10.97 30.32 -10.44
C THR A 94 -10.60 30.64 -11.89
N THR A 95 -10.95 29.78 -12.84
CA THR A 95 -10.90 30.07 -14.28
C THR A 95 -12.32 30.22 -14.81
N PRO A 96 -12.93 31.43 -14.76
CA PRO A 96 -14.05 31.72 -15.65
C PRO A 96 -13.52 31.64 -17.08
N VAL A 97 -14.18 30.81 -17.89
CA VAL A 97 -14.02 30.79 -19.35
C VAL A 97 -14.59 32.09 -19.92
#